data_AF-A0A5J5A1T9-F1
#
_entry.id   AF-A0A5J5A1T9-F1
#
_cell.length_a   1.000
_cell.length_b   1.000
_cell.length_c   1.000
_cell.angle_alpha   90.00
_cell.angle_beta   90.00
_cell.angle_gamma   90.00
#
_symmetry.space_group_name_H-M   'P 1'
#
loop_
_entity.id
_entity.type
_entity.pdbx_description
1 polymer ?
#
loop_
_entity_poly.entity_id
_entity_poly.type
_entity_poly.pdbx_seq_one_letter_code
_entity_poly.pdbx_strand_id
1 'polypeptide(L)'
;MDTSFQYIQQNHGLTTEAKYPYKGVDGTYNTNKEANHAAKISGYEDVPANRPCGTELDHGVIVVGYGTDEGGTKYWLVKNSWGTG
;
A
#
# COMPACT_ATOMS: atom_id res chain seq x y z
N MET A 1 1.12 5.46 5.74
CA MET A 1 0.45 5.21 4.44
C MET A 1 -0.85 6.00 4.31
N ASP A 2 -1.24 6.68 5.38
CA ASP A 2 -2.59 7.19 5.63
C ASP A 2 -2.94 8.37 4.73
N THR A 3 -1.95 9.22 4.43
CA THR A 3 -2.08 10.31 3.44
C THR A 3 -2.45 9.79 2.05
N SER A 4 -1.94 8.62 1.66
CA SER A 4 -2.30 7.97 0.40
C SER A 4 -3.74 7.50 0.42
N PHE A 5 -4.22 6.88 1.50
CA PHE A 5 -5.64 6.49 1.61
C PHE A 5 -6.58 7.70 1.68
N GLN A 6 -6.18 8.76 2.39
CA GLN A 6 -6.92 10.03 2.44
C GLN A 6 -7.09 10.62 1.04
N TYR A 7 -6.03 10.61 0.22
CA TYR A 7 -6.11 11.04 -1.17
C TYR A 7 -7.16 10.24 -1.94
N ILE A 8 -7.19 8.91 -1.82
CA ILE A 8 -8.17 8.07 -2.53
C ILE A 8 -9.62 8.47 -2.17
N GLN A 9 -9.89 8.80 -0.91
CA GLN A 9 -11.23 9.26 -0.49
C GLN A 9 -11.58 10.63 -1.08
N GLN A 10 -10.68 11.60 -0.95
CA GLN A 10 -10.89 12.98 -1.41
C GLN A 10 -11.00 13.06 -2.93
N ASN A 11 -10.21 12.26 -3.63
CA ASN A 11 -10.18 12.15 -5.07
C ASN A 11 -11.30 11.23 -5.62
N HIS A 12 -12.08 10.61 -4.74
CA HIS A 12 -13.18 9.70 -5.07
C HIS A 12 -12.78 8.44 -5.86
N GLY A 13 -11.51 8.06 -5.81
CA GLY A 13 -11.02 6.78 -6.31
C GLY A 13 -9.59 6.80 -6.83
N LEU A 14 -9.19 5.66 -7.38
CA LEU A 14 -7.96 5.46 -8.14
C LEU A 14 -8.25 4.83 -9.50
N THR A 15 -7.42 5.18 -10.48
CA THR A 15 -7.40 4.55 -11.81
C THR A 15 -6.56 3.26 -11.79
N THR A 16 -6.58 2.51 -12.89
CA THR A 16 -5.79 1.28 -13.05
C THR A 16 -4.35 1.57 -13.49
N GLU A 17 -3.42 0.68 -13.14
CA GLU A 17 -2.03 0.69 -13.65
C GLU A 17 -1.95 0.81 -15.18
N ALA A 18 -2.83 0.11 -15.92
CA ALA A 18 -2.86 0.19 -17.39
C ALA A 18 -3.17 1.61 -17.92
N LYS A 19 -3.97 2.40 -17.17
CA LYS A 19 -4.32 3.79 -17.52
C LYS A 19 -3.29 4.79 -17.01
N TYR A 20 -2.66 4.50 -15.87
CA TYR A 20 -1.62 5.34 -15.28
C TYR A 20 -0.39 4.50 -14.87
N PRO A 21 0.47 4.12 -15.83
CA PRO A 21 1.58 3.21 -15.55
C PRO A 21 2.67 3.85 -14.69
N TYR A 22 3.26 3.06 -13.80
CA TYR A 22 4.40 3.45 -12.98
C TYR A 22 5.61 3.84 -13.83
N LYS A 23 6.31 4.89 -13.41
CA LYS A 23 7.48 5.45 -14.12
C LYS A 23 8.77 5.44 -13.32
N GLY A 24 8.73 5.11 -12.02
CA GLY A 24 9.92 5.12 -11.18
C GLY A 24 10.48 6.50 -10.84
N VAL A 25 9.81 7.57 -11.27
CA VAL A 25 10.19 8.97 -11.03
C VAL A 25 8.93 9.81 -10.87
N ASP A 26 9.04 10.89 -10.10
CA ASP A 26 7.98 11.89 -10.01
C ASP A 26 7.79 12.59 -11.36
N GLY A 27 6.54 12.91 -11.65
CA GLY A 27 6.15 13.60 -12.89
C GLY A 27 4.98 14.55 -12.67
N THR A 28 4.57 15.23 -13.72
CA THR A 28 3.42 16.12 -13.67
C THR A 28 2.13 15.33 -13.53
N TYR A 29 1.25 15.77 -12.62
CA TYR A 29 -0.08 15.20 -12.45
C TYR A 29 -0.91 15.31 -13.74
N ASN A 30 -1.51 14.19 -14.16
CA ASN A 30 -2.33 14.12 -15.37
C ASN A 30 -3.77 13.76 -15.04
N THR A 31 -4.64 14.76 -14.96
CA THR A 31 -6.08 14.62 -14.67
C THR A 31 -6.81 13.72 -15.67
N ASN A 32 -6.45 13.76 -16.96
CA ASN A 32 -7.14 12.95 -17.97
C ASN A 32 -6.92 11.45 -17.78
N LYS A 33 -5.70 11.04 -17.38
CA LYS A 33 -5.39 9.64 -17.09
C LYS A 33 -6.02 9.18 -15.77
N GLU A 34 -6.11 10.10 -14.83
CA GLU A 34 -6.63 9.86 -13.49
C GLU A 34 -8.16 9.76 -13.45
N ALA A 35 -8.88 10.54 -14.27
CA ALA A 35 -10.35 10.69 -14.25
C ALA A 35 -11.20 9.40 -14.31
N ASN A 36 -10.60 8.27 -14.64
CA ASN A 36 -11.27 6.98 -14.71
C ASN A 36 -11.10 6.18 -13.41
N HIS A 37 -11.89 6.50 -12.39
CA HIS A 37 -11.84 5.78 -11.11
C HIS A 37 -12.34 4.34 -11.23
N ALA A 38 -11.43 3.39 -11.11
CA ALA A 38 -11.69 1.95 -11.16
C ALA A 38 -11.97 1.35 -9.77
N ALA A 39 -11.43 1.95 -8.71
CA ALA A 39 -11.65 1.51 -7.34
C ALA A 39 -11.83 2.70 -6.40
N LYS A 40 -12.64 2.52 -5.35
CA LYS A 40 -12.92 3.51 -4.31
C LYS A 40 -12.83 2.85 -2.94
N ILE A 41 -12.52 3.64 -1.91
CA ILE A 41 -12.60 3.20 -0.51
C ILE A 41 -13.61 4.05 0.23
N SER A 42 -14.30 3.47 1.19
CA SER A 42 -15.20 4.19 2.10
C SER A 42 -14.47 4.74 3.32
N GLY A 43 -13.31 4.18 3.67
CA GLY A 43 -12.58 4.45 4.90
C GLY A 43 -11.23 3.75 4.95
N TYR A 44 -10.40 4.17 5.89
CA TYR A 44 -9.22 3.47 6.38
C TYR A 44 -9.11 3.72 7.89
N GLU A 45 -8.42 2.83 8.60
CA GLU A 45 -8.27 2.89 10.05
C GLU A 45 -6.88 2.40 10.43
N ASP A 46 -6.32 2.99 11.48
CA ASP A 46 -5.04 2.57 12.04
C ASP A 46 -5.25 1.38 12.99
N VAL A 47 -4.48 0.32 12.76
CA VAL A 47 -4.40 -0.78 13.72
C VAL A 47 -3.71 -0.26 14.99
N PRO A 48 -4.24 -0.56 16.19
CA PRO A 48 -3.62 -0.14 17.44
C PRO A 48 -2.14 -0.48 17.49
N ALA A 49 -1.32 0.53 17.73
CA ALA A 49 0.12 0.37 17.73
C ALA A 49 0.56 -0.55 18.88
N ASN A 50 1.30 -1.59 18.55
CA ASN A 50 2.10 -2.36 19.50
C ASN A 50 3.56 -2.11 19.15
N ARG A 51 4.33 -1.49 20.05
CA ARG A 51 5.71 -1.04 19.78
C ARG A 51 6.78 -1.87 20.54
N PRO A 52 6.94 -3.18 20.29
CA PRO A 52 7.97 -3.98 20.94
C PRO A 52 9.35 -3.91 20.25
N CYS A 53 9.49 -3.27 19.08
CA CYS A 53 10.76 -3.20 18.34
C CYS A 53 10.91 -1.89 17.57
N GLY A 54 12.17 -1.46 17.37
CA GLY A 54 12.69 -0.42 16.46
C GLY A 54 11.74 0.72 16.06
N THR A 55 12.04 1.96 16.46
CA THR A 55 11.21 3.14 16.14
C THR A 55 11.56 3.84 14.82
N GLU A 56 12.63 3.41 14.16
CA GLU A 56 13.09 3.99 12.89
C GLU A 56 12.43 3.25 11.72
N LEU A 57 11.19 3.66 11.42
CA LEU A 57 10.44 3.14 10.28
C LEU A 57 10.79 3.95 9.02
N ASP A 58 11.33 3.28 8.00
CA ASP A 58 11.79 3.91 6.75
C ASP A 58 11.16 3.32 5.47
N HIS A 59 10.58 2.12 5.56
CA HIS A 59 10.06 1.38 4.41
C HIS A 59 8.61 0.91 4.61
N GLY A 60 7.80 1.06 3.56
CA GLY A 60 6.40 0.61 3.55
C GLY A 60 6.24 -0.74 2.84
N VAL A 61 5.54 -1.68 3.46
CA VAL A 61 5.24 -3.02 2.92
C VAL A 61 3.78 -3.41 3.16
N ILE A 62 3.32 -4.50 2.53
CA ILE A 62 1.97 -5.03 2.72
C ILE A 62 2.04 -6.40 3.37
N VAL A 63 1.38 -6.58 4.51
CA VAL A 63 1.12 -7.91 5.08
C VAL A 63 -0.02 -8.55 4.30
N VAL A 64 0.21 -9.74 3.75
CA VAL A 64 -0.77 -10.47 2.91
C VAL A 64 -1.24 -11.79 3.53
N GLY A 65 -0.70 -12.14 4.70
CA GLY A 65 -1.10 -13.34 5.43
C GLY A 65 -0.25 -13.59 6.66
N TYR A 66 -0.57 -14.66 7.38
CA TYR A 66 0.14 -15.13 8.56
C TYR A 66 0.11 -16.65 8.60
N GLY A 67 1.00 -17.26 9.40
CA GLY A 67 1.04 -18.70 9.54
C GLY A 67 1.89 -19.18 10.69
N THR A 68 2.07 -20.50 10.75
CA THR A 68 2.95 -21.19 11.69
C THR A 68 3.64 -22.32 10.93
N ASP A 69 4.95 -22.42 11.05
CA ASP A 69 5.70 -23.51 10.41
C ASP A 69 5.55 -24.83 11.18
N GLU A 70 6.11 -25.91 10.65
CA GLU A 70 6.05 -27.23 11.29
C GLU A 70 6.73 -27.26 12.68
N GLY A 71 7.67 -26.36 12.93
CA GLY A 71 8.37 -26.20 14.21
C GLY A 71 7.60 -25.34 15.23
N GLY A 72 6.44 -24.82 14.88
CA GLY A 72 5.63 -23.96 15.76
C GLY A 72 6.01 -22.47 15.71
N THR A 73 6.90 -22.05 14.82
CA THR A 73 7.30 -20.65 14.67
C THR A 73 6.23 -19.86 13.93
N LYS A 74 5.75 -18.77 14.55
CA LYS A 74 4.78 -17.86 13.93
C LYS A 74 5.46 -16.90 12.96
N TYR A 75 4.82 -16.63 11.83
CA TYR A 75 5.35 -15.69 10.82
C TYR A 75 4.26 -14.88 10.13
N TRP A 76 4.69 -13.78 9.50
CA TRP A 76 3.90 -12.96 8.59
C TRP A 76 4.36 -13.15 7.15
N LEU A 77 3.42 -13.20 6.21
CA LEU A 77 3.70 -13.11 4.78
C LEU A 77 3.69 -11.64 4.38
N VAL A 78 4.83 -11.14 3.90
CA VAL A 78 5.02 -9.74 3.52
C VAL A 78 5.25 -9.65 2.02
N LYS A 79 4.40 -8.89 1.32
CA LYS A 79 4.63 -8.51 -0.07
C LYS A 79 5.49 -7.25 -0.10
N ASN A 80 6.66 -7.35 -0.71
CA ASN A 80 7.63 -6.25 -0.86
C ASN A 80 7.62 -5.69 -2.30
N SER A 81 8.31 -4.57 -2.52
CA SER A 81 8.34 -3.79 -3.76
C SER A 81 9.73 -3.76 -4.43
N TRP A 82 10.63 -4.71 -4.11
CA TRP A 82 12.00 -4.77 -4.65
C TRP A 82 12.18 -5.68 -5.88
N GLY A 83 11.10 -6.18 -6.46
CA GLY A 83 11.15 -7.12 -7.59
C GLY A 83 11.30 -8.59 -7.17
N THR A 84 11.37 -9.49 -8.15
CA THR A 84 11.38 -10.96 -7.94
C THR A 84 12.77 -11.57 -7.91
N GLY A 85 13.82 -10.81 -8.23
CA GLY A 85 15.14 -11.36 -8.55
C GLY A 85 15.18 -12.06 -9.90
#